data_AF-A0A0D0B316-F1
#
_entry.id   AF-A0A0D0B316-F1
#
_cell.length_a   1.000
_cell.length_b   1.000
_cell.length_c   1.000
_cell.angle_alpha   90.00
_cell.angle_beta   90.00
_cell.angle_gamma   90.00
#
_symmetry.space_group_name_H-M   'P 1'
#
loop_
_entity.id
_entity.type
_entity.pdbx_description
1 polymer ?
#
loop_
_entity_poly.entity_id
_entity_poly.type
_entity_poly.pdbx_seq_one_letter_code
_entity_poly.pdbx_strand_id
1 'polypeptide(L)'
;MECIDISDKQFPATYPSNTHFSVHSITDLPAEWTGTFSYAHNRLLTAAMNDSRWRKAIGEVFRVLAPGGWVELVEHDAKDSDFGVGPYSKKLQDLIMAMYAERGVIIDLGAYLPRLLAEAGFVDVRREARKVTIGRSGETGYRSEDWRDIWEGTKQQVLNGDGYGFVKTEEEYNELLQGSLQEWNSSNEARCAFCTILARKP
;
A
#
# COMPACT_ATOMS: atom_id res chain seq x y z
N MET A 1 -11.01 0.12 -19.46
CA MET A 1 -10.38 0.28 -18.14
C MET A 1 -8.90 0.30 -18.39
N GLU A 2 -8.22 1.38 -18.01
CA GLU A 2 -6.77 1.49 -18.11
C GLU A 2 -6.15 1.01 -16.80
N CYS A 3 -5.23 0.06 -16.88
CA CYS A 3 -4.50 -0.50 -15.76
C CYS A 3 -3.02 -0.21 -15.95
N ILE A 4 -2.37 0.34 -14.94
CA ILE A 4 -0.95 0.70 -15.02
C ILE A 4 -0.16 0.05 -13.90
N ASP A 5 1.09 -0.25 -14.20
CA ASP A 5 2.12 -0.57 -13.21
C ASP A 5 3.47 -0.09 -13.74
N ILE A 6 4.46 0.06 -12.86
CA ILE A 6 5.84 0.36 -13.26
C ILE A 6 6.53 -0.85 -13.91
N SER A 7 5.92 -2.03 -13.86
CA SER A 7 6.41 -3.26 -14.50
C SER A 7 5.27 -4.09 -15.08
N ASP A 8 5.51 -4.68 -16.25
CA ASP A 8 4.61 -5.63 -16.91
C ASP A 8 4.60 -7.04 -16.30
N LYS A 9 5.50 -7.32 -15.34
CA LYS A 9 5.70 -8.67 -14.77
C LYS A 9 4.45 -9.25 -14.10
N GLN A 10 3.56 -8.39 -13.61
CA GLN A 10 2.33 -8.79 -12.93
C GLN A 10 1.10 -8.70 -13.85
N PHE A 11 1.27 -8.33 -15.13
CA PHE A 11 0.16 -8.25 -16.05
C PHE A 11 -0.39 -9.66 -16.35
N PRO A 12 -1.72 -9.84 -16.31
CA PRO A 12 -2.31 -11.13 -16.61
C PRO A 12 -2.13 -11.46 -18.11
N ALA A 13 -1.89 -12.73 -18.42
CA ALA A 13 -1.82 -13.19 -19.81
C ALA A 13 -3.17 -13.09 -20.54
N THR A 14 -4.28 -13.13 -19.80
CA THR A 14 -5.64 -13.09 -20.34
C THR A 14 -6.49 -12.10 -19.54
N TYR A 15 -7.19 -11.21 -20.23
CA TYR A 15 -8.05 -10.19 -19.65
C TYR A 15 -9.17 -9.79 -20.63
N PRO A 16 -10.27 -9.16 -20.14
CA PRO A 16 -11.36 -8.70 -21.00
C PRO A 16 -10.90 -7.71 -22.07
N SER A 17 -11.55 -7.71 -23.24
CA SER A 17 -11.19 -6.86 -24.38
C SER A 17 -11.32 -5.35 -24.13
N ASN A 18 -12.04 -4.94 -23.10
CA ASN A 18 -12.19 -3.56 -22.67
C ASN A 18 -11.21 -3.15 -21.55
N THR A 19 -10.20 -3.97 -21.27
CA THR A 19 -9.14 -3.71 -20.29
C THR A 19 -7.81 -3.61 -21.01
N HIS A 20 -7.05 -2.57 -20.72
CA HIS A 20 -5.72 -2.35 -21.30
C HIS A 20 -4.71 -2.22 -20.17
N PHE A 21 -3.56 -2.87 -20.35
CA PHE A 21 -2.45 -2.81 -19.42
C PHE A 21 -1.28 -2.08 -20.07
N SER A 22 -0.69 -1.13 -19.37
CA SER A 22 0.45 -0.35 -19.87
C SER A 22 1.44 -0.02 -18.75
N VAL A 23 2.71 0.08 -19.11
CA VAL A 23 3.77 0.37 -18.16
C VAL A 23 3.87 1.88 -17.95
N HIS A 24 3.40 2.35 -16.79
CA HIS A 24 3.49 3.76 -16.39
C HIS A 24 3.70 3.90 -14.89
N SER A 25 4.35 4.99 -14.49
CA SER A 25 4.36 5.42 -13.10
C SER A 25 3.12 6.26 -12.81
N ILE A 26 2.47 6.06 -11.66
CA ILE A 26 1.40 6.94 -11.21
C ILE A 26 1.84 8.40 -11.05
N THR A 27 3.15 8.65 -10.92
CA THR A 27 3.71 9.99 -10.80
C THR A 27 3.96 10.68 -12.14
N ASP A 28 3.70 9.99 -13.26
CA ASP A 28 3.96 10.46 -14.63
C ASP A 28 3.03 9.72 -15.60
N LEU A 29 1.77 10.13 -15.64
CA LEU A 29 0.75 9.54 -16.49
C LEU A 29 0.75 10.20 -17.88
N PRO A 30 0.27 9.50 -18.93
CA PRO A 30 0.16 10.07 -20.27
C PRO A 30 -0.56 11.43 -20.30
N ALA A 31 -0.03 12.35 -21.11
CA ALA A 31 -0.54 13.72 -21.18
C ALA A 31 -1.96 13.77 -21.78
N GLU A 32 -2.22 12.90 -22.75
CA GLU A 32 -3.49 12.72 -23.45
C GLU A 32 -4.64 12.26 -22.54
N TRP A 33 -4.33 11.72 -21.34
CA TRP A 33 -5.35 11.25 -20.39
C TRP A 33 -6.01 12.38 -19.59
N THR A 34 -5.63 13.63 -19.82
CA THR A 34 -6.20 14.78 -19.10
C THR A 34 -7.73 14.80 -19.23
N GLY A 35 -8.44 14.83 -18.09
CA GLY A 35 -9.91 14.89 -18.08
C GLY A 35 -10.62 13.70 -18.71
N THR A 36 -9.98 12.54 -18.80
CA THR A 36 -10.51 11.37 -19.53
C THR A 36 -11.32 10.43 -18.65
N PHE A 37 -10.93 10.25 -17.39
CA PHE A 37 -11.51 9.20 -16.54
C PHE A 37 -12.59 9.75 -15.61
N SER A 38 -13.70 9.03 -15.49
CA SER A 38 -14.71 9.32 -14.47
C SER A 38 -14.34 8.74 -13.09
N TYR A 39 -13.39 7.81 -13.05
CA TYR A 39 -12.99 7.11 -11.84
C TYR A 39 -11.51 6.72 -11.88
N ALA A 40 -10.82 6.87 -10.75
CA ALA A 40 -9.46 6.41 -10.54
C ALA A 40 -9.40 5.60 -9.24
N HIS A 41 -8.80 4.42 -9.28
CA HIS A 41 -8.60 3.56 -8.12
C HIS A 41 -7.11 3.28 -7.92
N ASN A 42 -6.64 3.48 -6.69
CA ASN A 42 -5.29 3.16 -6.26
C ASN A 42 -5.36 2.26 -5.03
N ARG A 43 -4.57 1.19 -4.99
CA ARG A 43 -4.52 0.30 -3.84
C ARG A 43 -3.10 -0.16 -3.51
N LEU A 44 -2.75 -0.03 -2.23
CA LEU A 44 -1.52 -0.56 -1.60
C LEU A 44 -0.20 -0.09 -2.24
N LEU A 45 -0.10 1.20 -2.60
CA LEU A 45 1.19 1.78 -3.04
C LEU A 45 2.08 2.25 -1.88
N THR A 46 1.57 2.24 -0.64
CA THR A 46 2.21 2.71 0.60
C THR A 46 3.75 2.57 0.63
N ALA A 47 4.29 1.35 0.45
CA ALA A 47 5.73 1.08 0.59
C ALA A 47 6.61 1.70 -0.53
N ALA A 48 6.02 2.12 -1.65
CA ALA A 48 6.73 2.74 -2.77
C ALA A 48 6.72 4.29 -2.72
N MET A 49 5.96 4.87 -1.77
CA MET A 49 5.59 6.28 -1.81
C MET A 49 6.14 7.05 -0.61
N ASN A 50 6.72 8.22 -0.90
CA ASN A 50 7.07 9.25 0.08
C ASN A 50 6.23 10.51 -0.20
N ASP A 51 6.38 11.58 0.59
CA ASP A 51 5.61 12.83 0.42
C ASP A 51 5.67 13.36 -1.03
N SER A 52 6.88 13.47 -1.59
CA SER A 52 7.08 13.97 -2.97
C SER A 52 6.36 13.13 -4.02
N ARG A 53 6.46 11.79 -3.93
CA ARG A 53 5.76 10.89 -4.86
C ARG A 53 4.25 10.95 -4.70
N TRP A 54 3.76 11.01 -3.46
CA TRP A 54 2.32 11.18 -3.20
C TRP A 54 1.78 12.47 -3.81
N ARG A 55 2.47 13.59 -3.61
CA ARG A 55 2.06 14.89 -4.20
C ARG A 55 1.97 14.81 -5.72
N LYS A 56 2.96 14.21 -6.38
CA LYS A 56 2.93 13.99 -7.84
C LYS A 56 1.78 13.08 -8.26
N ALA A 57 1.62 11.93 -7.60
CA ALA A 57 0.56 10.98 -7.90
C ALA A 57 -0.83 11.60 -7.77
N ILE A 58 -1.10 12.32 -6.69
CA ILE A 58 -2.39 13.00 -6.49
C ILE A 58 -2.61 14.10 -7.52
N GLY A 59 -1.56 14.85 -7.90
CA GLY A 59 -1.65 15.83 -8.98
C GLY A 59 -2.00 15.20 -10.34
N GLU A 60 -1.37 14.07 -10.67
CA GLU A 60 -1.66 13.32 -11.88
C GLU A 60 -3.07 12.72 -11.88
N VAL A 61 -3.50 12.13 -10.76
CA VAL A 61 -4.87 11.63 -10.60
C VAL A 61 -5.88 12.77 -10.76
N PHE A 62 -5.64 13.93 -10.16
CA PHE A 62 -6.49 15.10 -10.35
C PHE A 62 -6.54 15.54 -11.82
N ARG A 63 -5.40 15.55 -12.53
CA ARG A 63 -5.32 15.94 -13.94
C ARG A 63 -6.12 15.00 -14.84
N VAL A 64 -5.94 13.68 -14.68
CA VAL A 64 -6.55 12.69 -15.57
C VAL A 64 -8.04 12.46 -15.32
N LEU A 65 -8.54 12.79 -14.13
CA LEU A 65 -9.97 12.74 -13.85
C LEU A 65 -10.73 13.85 -14.60
N ALA A 66 -11.86 13.49 -15.21
CA ALA A 66 -12.85 14.42 -15.72
C ALA A 66 -13.48 15.23 -14.58
N PRO A 67 -14.00 16.45 -14.82
CA PRO A 67 -14.83 17.17 -13.86
C PRO A 67 -15.96 16.29 -13.32
N GLY A 68 -16.19 16.31 -12.01
CA GLY A 68 -17.12 15.40 -11.34
C GLY A 68 -16.64 13.96 -11.14
N GLY A 69 -15.47 13.58 -11.67
CA GLY A 69 -14.87 12.27 -11.49
C GLY A 69 -14.40 12.00 -10.06
N TRP A 70 -14.22 10.73 -9.71
CA TRP A 70 -13.87 10.29 -8.35
C TRP A 70 -12.53 9.59 -8.28
N VAL A 71 -11.84 9.76 -7.17
CA VAL A 71 -10.69 8.94 -6.77
C VAL A 71 -11.05 8.12 -5.54
N GLU A 72 -10.64 6.85 -5.54
CA GLU A 72 -10.63 5.97 -4.39
C GLU A 72 -9.20 5.49 -4.11
N LEU A 73 -8.70 5.76 -2.92
CA LEU A 73 -7.41 5.29 -2.43
C LEU A 73 -7.65 4.27 -1.31
N VAL A 74 -7.07 3.08 -1.42
CA VAL A 74 -7.14 2.04 -0.37
C VAL A 74 -5.73 1.70 0.08
N GLU A 75 -5.33 2.21 1.24
CA GLU A 75 -3.94 2.15 1.69
C GLU A 75 -3.79 1.54 3.09
N HIS A 76 -2.64 0.92 3.33
CA HIS A 76 -2.27 0.38 4.65
C HIS A 76 -1.83 1.53 5.56
N ASP A 77 -2.46 1.64 6.73
CA ASP A 77 -2.13 2.65 7.73
C ASP A 77 -1.22 2.03 8.80
N ALA A 78 0.09 2.14 8.60
CA ALA A 78 1.07 1.51 9.47
C ALA A 78 1.08 2.07 10.90
N LYS A 79 0.64 3.33 11.10
CA LYS A 79 0.53 3.93 12.44
C LYS A 79 -0.55 3.25 13.28
N ASP A 80 -1.67 2.88 12.65
CA ASP A 80 -2.83 2.30 13.33
C ASP A 80 -2.83 0.75 13.35
N SER A 81 -1.83 0.14 12.71
CA SER A 81 -1.55 -1.29 12.69
C SER A 81 -0.69 -1.74 13.86
N ASP A 82 -0.98 -2.94 14.38
CA ASP A 82 -0.13 -3.62 15.37
C ASP A 82 -0.22 -5.13 15.15
N PHE A 83 0.82 -5.67 14.52
CA PHE A 83 0.92 -7.09 14.22
C PHE A 83 2.08 -7.75 14.99
N GLY A 84 2.69 -7.06 15.96
CA GLY A 84 3.76 -7.57 16.82
C GLY A 84 3.22 -8.34 18.02
N VAL A 85 2.79 -9.57 17.82
CA VAL A 85 2.18 -10.43 18.86
C VAL A 85 3.16 -11.42 19.51
N GLY A 86 4.42 -11.41 19.08
CA GLY A 86 5.50 -12.22 19.63
C GLY A 86 6.87 -11.70 19.18
N PRO A 87 7.98 -12.33 19.62
CA PRO A 87 9.33 -11.87 19.33
C PRO A 87 9.64 -11.74 17.83
N TYR A 88 9.18 -12.66 16.99
CA TYR A 88 9.45 -12.62 15.54
C TYR A 88 8.63 -11.53 14.86
N SER A 89 7.32 -11.49 15.08
CA SER A 89 6.42 -10.51 14.47
C SER A 89 6.69 -9.08 14.93
N LYS A 90 7.11 -8.91 16.19
CA LYS A 90 7.58 -7.60 16.69
C LYS A 90 8.87 -7.17 16.01
N LYS A 91 9.85 -8.08 15.90
CA LYS A 91 11.10 -7.80 15.18
C LYS A 91 10.84 -7.45 13.70
N LEU A 92 9.89 -8.13 13.06
CA LEU A 92 9.45 -7.79 11.70
C LEU A 92 8.82 -6.40 11.64
N GLN A 93 7.91 -6.07 12.56
CA GLN A 93 7.30 -4.74 12.60
C GLN A 93 8.35 -3.63 12.78
N ASP A 94 9.29 -3.80 13.72
CA ASP A 94 10.37 -2.84 13.94
C ASP A 94 11.27 -2.67 12.70
N LEU A 95 11.59 -3.76 12.01
CA LEU A 95 12.33 -3.74 10.74
C LEU A 95 11.58 -2.92 9.68
N ILE A 96 10.29 -3.16 9.49
CA ILE A 96 9.48 -2.43 8.51
C ILE A 96 9.40 -0.94 8.86
N MET A 97 9.26 -0.59 10.14
CA MET A 97 9.23 0.80 10.57
C MET A 97 10.57 1.51 10.34
N ALA A 98 11.70 0.82 10.55
CA ALA A 98 13.02 1.35 10.22
C ALA A 98 13.19 1.57 8.71
N MET A 99 12.78 0.59 7.89
CA MET A 99 12.75 0.73 6.43
C MET A 99 11.91 1.92 5.98
N TYR A 100 10.70 2.09 6.55
CA TYR A 100 9.81 3.20 6.23
C TYR A 100 10.41 4.55 6.62
N ALA A 101 11.04 4.65 7.79
CA ALA A 101 11.70 5.86 8.24
C ALA A 101 12.84 6.28 7.30
N GLU A 102 13.73 5.36 6.93
CA GLU A 102 14.85 5.64 6.02
C GLU A 102 14.38 6.09 4.64
N ARG A 103 13.30 5.47 4.14
CA ARG A 103 12.75 5.76 2.80
C ARG A 103 11.80 6.97 2.78
N GLY A 104 11.52 7.56 3.93
CA GLY A 104 10.56 8.67 4.06
C GLY A 104 9.12 8.28 3.73
N VAL A 105 8.75 7.02 3.97
CA VAL A 105 7.39 6.53 3.78
C VAL A 105 6.47 7.15 4.84
N ILE A 106 5.31 7.63 4.42
CA ILE A 106 4.31 8.16 5.33
C ILE A 106 3.54 7.00 5.97
N ILE A 107 3.60 6.91 7.30
CA ILE A 107 2.98 5.82 8.05
C ILE A 107 1.53 6.12 8.51
N ASP A 108 1.16 7.39 8.58
CA ASP A 108 -0.18 7.89 8.99
C ASP A 108 -0.97 8.34 7.75
N LEU A 109 -1.20 7.41 6.83
CA LEU A 109 -1.86 7.73 5.55
C LEU A 109 -3.32 8.15 5.75
N GLY A 110 -3.99 7.63 6.77
CA GLY A 110 -5.36 8.00 7.10
C GLY A 110 -5.53 9.46 7.48
N ALA A 111 -4.51 10.11 8.06
CA ALA A 111 -4.52 11.56 8.28
C ALA A 111 -3.93 12.34 7.09
N TYR A 112 -2.88 11.80 6.46
CA TYR A 112 -2.12 12.49 5.42
C TYR A 112 -2.88 12.63 4.09
N LEU A 113 -3.46 11.55 3.58
CA LEU A 113 -4.07 11.53 2.24
C LEU A 113 -5.32 12.42 2.11
N PRO A 114 -6.26 12.46 3.08
CA PRO A 114 -7.40 13.39 3.01
C PRO A 114 -6.96 14.86 2.89
N ARG A 115 -5.92 15.24 3.64
CA ARG A 115 -5.37 16.60 3.58
C ARG A 115 -4.75 16.88 2.22
N LEU A 116 -3.92 15.95 1.71
CA LEU A 116 -3.27 16.10 0.42
C LEU A 116 -4.28 16.19 -0.74
N LEU A 117 -5.36 15.40 -0.70
CA LEU A 117 -6.44 15.49 -1.69
C LEU A 117 -7.11 16.86 -1.67
N ALA A 118 -7.42 17.39 -0.49
CA ALA A 118 -8.00 18.73 -0.35
C ALA A 118 -7.03 19.83 -0.85
N GLU A 119 -5.73 19.72 -0.52
CA GLU A 119 -4.67 20.61 -1.03
C GLU A 119 -4.60 20.62 -2.57
N ALA A 120 -4.82 19.45 -3.20
CA ALA A 120 -4.82 19.31 -4.66
C ALA A 120 -6.11 19.82 -5.35
N GLY A 121 -7.14 20.22 -4.57
CA GLY A 121 -8.39 20.77 -5.08
C GLY A 121 -9.54 19.77 -5.18
N PHE A 122 -9.40 18.56 -4.64
CA PHE A 122 -10.54 17.64 -4.50
C PHE A 122 -11.55 18.16 -3.46
N VAL A 123 -12.81 17.83 -3.67
CA VAL A 123 -13.94 18.09 -2.76
C VAL A 123 -14.57 16.78 -2.31
N ASP A 124 -15.54 16.86 -1.40
CA ASP A 124 -16.27 15.70 -0.87
C ASP A 124 -15.36 14.60 -0.30
N VAL A 125 -14.23 15.00 0.30
CA VAL A 125 -13.22 14.08 0.85
C VAL A 125 -13.79 13.31 2.03
N ARG A 126 -13.84 11.98 1.91
CA ARG A 126 -14.32 11.05 2.93
C ARG A 126 -13.25 10.04 3.25
N ARG A 127 -13.12 9.72 4.54
CA ARG A 127 -12.20 8.69 5.04
C ARG A 127 -13.03 7.63 5.76
N GLU A 128 -12.77 6.38 5.44
CA GLU A 128 -13.23 5.22 6.20
C GLU A 128 -12.00 4.41 6.65
N ALA A 129 -11.84 4.23 7.96
CA ALA A 129 -10.77 3.41 8.52
C ALA A 129 -11.33 2.05 8.95
N ARG A 130 -10.63 0.98 8.61
CA ARG A 130 -10.97 -0.39 8.99
C ARG A 130 -9.77 -1.06 9.63
N LYS A 131 -9.95 -1.52 10.88
CA LYS A 131 -9.01 -2.43 11.53
C LYS A 131 -9.49 -3.85 11.35
N VAL A 132 -8.61 -4.70 10.87
CA VAL A 132 -8.90 -6.11 10.58
C VAL A 132 -7.90 -7.00 11.31
N THR A 133 -8.30 -8.24 11.60
CA THR A 133 -7.43 -9.19 12.30
C THR A 133 -6.48 -9.87 11.34
N ILE A 134 -5.31 -10.28 11.81
CA ILE A 134 -4.43 -11.21 11.09
C ILE A 134 -4.49 -12.54 11.83
N GLY A 135 -4.79 -13.63 11.12
CA GLY A 135 -4.89 -14.95 11.73
C GLY A 135 -5.10 -16.07 10.73
N ARG A 136 -5.25 -17.31 11.20
CA ARG A 136 -5.26 -18.50 10.33
C ARG A 136 -6.41 -18.52 9.31
N SER A 137 -7.64 -18.24 9.75
CA SER A 137 -8.82 -18.38 8.90
C SER A 137 -9.04 -17.20 7.96
N GLY A 138 -8.57 -16.00 8.33
CA GLY A 138 -8.89 -14.75 7.63
C GLY A 138 -10.37 -14.34 7.71
N GLU A 139 -11.21 -15.03 8.47
CA GLU A 139 -12.67 -14.76 8.52
C GLU A 139 -13.00 -13.34 8.99
N THR A 140 -12.14 -12.77 9.82
CA THR A 140 -12.28 -11.41 10.37
C THR A 140 -11.19 -10.44 9.87
N GLY A 141 -10.47 -10.82 8.81
CA GLY A 141 -9.44 -9.98 8.20
C GLY A 141 -8.51 -10.68 7.21
N TYR A 142 -7.21 -10.57 7.43
CA TYR A 142 -6.18 -11.17 6.58
C TYR A 142 -5.83 -12.58 7.07
N ARG A 143 -5.63 -13.49 6.11
CA ARG A 143 -4.92 -14.75 6.42
C ARG A 143 -3.47 -14.41 6.75
N SER A 144 -2.93 -15.06 7.77
CA SER A 144 -1.54 -14.85 8.17
C SER A 144 -0.55 -15.18 7.05
N GLU A 145 -0.89 -16.11 6.15
CA GLU A 145 -0.11 -16.43 4.95
C GLU A 145 -0.09 -15.27 3.95
N ASP A 146 -1.25 -14.70 3.63
CA ASP A 146 -1.35 -13.53 2.75
C ASP A 146 -0.60 -12.33 3.35
N TRP A 147 -0.68 -12.15 4.68
CA TRP A 147 0.07 -11.11 5.37
C TRP A 147 1.58 -11.33 5.33
N ARG A 148 2.03 -12.58 5.48
CA ARG A 148 3.43 -12.98 5.33
C ARG A 148 3.93 -12.74 3.90
N ASP A 149 3.12 -13.04 2.89
CA ASP A 149 3.47 -12.89 1.47
C ASP A 149 3.65 -11.41 1.07
N ILE A 150 2.90 -10.49 1.69
CA ILE A 150 3.12 -9.04 1.51
C ILE A 150 4.56 -8.67 1.91
N TRP A 151 5.03 -9.17 3.05
CA TRP A 151 6.38 -8.87 3.54
C TRP A 151 7.46 -9.63 2.78
N GLU A 152 7.20 -10.87 2.35
CA GLU A 152 8.06 -11.61 1.44
C GLU A 152 8.40 -10.80 0.17
N GLY A 153 7.40 -10.09 -0.40
CA GLY A 153 7.58 -9.21 -1.54
C GLY A 153 8.53 -8.00 -1.30
N THR A 154 8.89 -7.73 -0.04
CA THR A 154 9.84 -6.68 0.34
C THR A 154 11.26 -7.18 0.60
N LYS A 155 11.49 -8.50 0.49
CA LYS A 155 12.79 -9.14 0.81
C LYS A 155 13.98 -8.46 0.16
N GLN A 156 13.92 -8.25 -1.15
CA GLN A 156 15.06 -7.65 -1.88
C GLN A 156 15.35 -6.22 -1.42
N GLN A 157 14.32 -5.45 -1.11
CA GLN A 157 14.42 -4.09 -0.60
C GLN A 157 14.98 -4.07 0.83
N VAL A 158 14.67 -5.08 1.63
CA VAL A 158 15.24 -5.28 2.98
C VAL A 158 16.72 -5.62 2.90
N LEU A 159 17.10 -6.60 2.08
CA LEU A 159 18.50 -7.01 1.94
C LEU A 159 19.37 -5.91 1.34
N ASN A 160 18.85 -5.14 0.37
CA ASN A 160 19.55 -3.98 -0.18
C ASN A 160 19.76 -2.85 0.84
N GLY A 161 18.93 -2.78 1.89
CA GLY A 161 19.08 -1.86 3.01
C GLY A 161 19.92 -2.43 4.17
N ASP A 162 20.77 -3.42 3.90
CA ASP A 162 21.58 -4.13 4.91
C ASP A 162 20.72 -4.67 6.09
N GLY A 163 19.49 -5.07 5.76
CA GLY A 163 18.48 -5.57 6.69
C GLY A 163 18.05 -4.60 7.78
N TYR A 164 18.36 -3.30 7.63
CA TYR A 164 18.05 -2.21 8.56
C TYR A 164 18.51 -2.48 10.01
N GLY A 165 19.55 -3.30 10.18
CA GLY A 165 20.08 -3.70 11.49
C GLY A 165 19.35 -4.86 12.18
N PHE A 166 18.37 -5.50 11.52
CA PHE A 166 17.57 -6.57 12.12
C PHE A 166 17.91 -7.95 11.58
N VAL A 167 18.27 -8.06 10.30
CA VAL A 167 18.65 -9.31 9.62
C VAL A 167 19.87 -9.07 8.75
N LYS A 168 20.66 -10.09 8.46
CA LYS A 168 21.89 -9.99 7.64
C LYS A 168 21.85 -10.83 6.38
N THR A 169 21.05 -11.90 6.38
CA THR A 169 20.97 -12.83 5.26
C THR A 169 19.53 -13.07 4.85
N GLU A 170 19.36 -13.62 3.65
CA GLU A 170 18.05 -14.05 3.17
C GLU A 170 17.45 -15.12 4.08
N GLU A 171 18.27 -16.05 4.59
CA GLU A 171 17.84 -17.11 5.50
C GLU A 171 17.28 -16.53 6.81
N GLU A 172 17.96 -15.54 7.39
CA GLU A 172 17.46 -14.87 8.61
C GLU A 172 16.14 -14.14 8.37
N TYR A 173 15.96 -13.53 7.18
CA TYR A 173 14.70 -12.89 6.83
C TYR A 173 13.57 -13.91 6.62
N ASN A 174 13.86 -15.02 5.95
CA ASN A 174 12.92 -16.11 5.78
C ASN A 174 12.50 -16.72 7.13
N GLU A 175 13.46 -16.94 8.04
CA GLU A 175 13.17 -17.42 9.39
C GLU A 175 12.27 -16.42 10.15
N LEU A 176 12.57 -15.12 10.03
CA LEU A 176 11.76 -14.05 10.62
C LEU A 176 10.30 -14.09 10.15
N LEU A 177 10.08 -14.27 8.85
CA LEU A 177 8.74 -14.37 8.26
C LEU A 177 8.01 -15.64 8.72
N GLN A 178 8.70 -16.79 8.79
CA GLN A 178 8.11 -18.04 9.24
C GLN A 178 7.77 -18.02 10.74
N GLY A 179 8.64 -17.45 11.58
CA GLY A 179 8.35 -17.25 13.00
C GLY A 179 7.15 -16.32 13.20
N SER A 180 7.08 -15.21 12.46
CA SER A 180 5.95 -14.27 12.51
C SER A 180 4.64 -14.95 12.11
N LEU A 181 4.66 -15.78 11.05
CA LEU A 181 3.52 -16.57 10.61
C LEU A 181 3.01 -17.52 11.70
N GLN A 182 3.90 -18.19 12.44
CA GLN A 182 3.51 -19.08 13.54
C GLN A 182 2.88 -18.31 14.71
N GLU A 183 3.42 -17.14 15.03
CA GLU A 183 2.90 -16.26 16.09
C GLU A 183 1.50 -15.72 15.74
N TRP A 184 1.29 -15.21 14.51
CA TRP A 184 -0.03 -14.77 14.05
C TRP A 184 -1.05 -15.90 14.02
N ASN A 185 -0.63 -17.12 13.69
CA ASN A 185 -1.50 -18.29 13.72
C ASN A 185 -1.93 -18.72 15.13
N SER A 186 -1.18 -18.29 16.15
CA SER A 186 -1.36 -18.68 17.55
C SER A 186 -1.93 -17.56 18.42
N SER A 187 -2.17 -16.39 17.83
CA SER A 187 -2.70 -15.20 18.50
C SER A 187 -3.97 -14.70 17.81
N ASN A 188 -4.84 -14.08 18.58
CA ASN A 188 -5.98 -13.34 18.08
C ASN A 188 -5.80 -11.83 18.25
N GLU A 189 -4.59 -11.34 18.57
CA GLU A 189 -4.32 -9.94 18.89
C GLU A 189 -3.75 -9.16 17.71
N ALA A 190 -3.21 -9.84 16.70
CA ALA A 190 -2.58 -9.18 15.55
C ALA A 190 -3.65 -8.43 14.73
N ARG A 191 -3.39 -7.16 14.43
CA ARG A 191 -4.27 -6.27 13.69
C ARG A 191 -3.50 -5.48 12.64
N CYS A 192 -4.14 -5.24 11.51
CA CYS A 192 -3.70 -4.21 10.58
C CYS A 192 -4.84 -3.25 10.26
N ALA A 193 -4.49 -2.02 9.93
CA ALA A 193 -5.41 -0.95 9.60
C ALA A 193 -5.30 -0.59 8.12
N PHE A 194 -6.44 -0.40 7.49
CA PHE A 194 -6.56 0.16 6.15
C PHE A 194 -7.41 1.41 6.20
N CYS A 195 -7.08 2.37 5.34
CA CYS A 195 -7.90 3.54 5.10
C CYS A 195 -8.38 3.54 3.65
N THR A 196 -9.68 3.67 3.47
CA THR A 196 -10.30 4.01 2.20
C THR A 196 -10.55 5.52 2.20
N ILE A 197 -9.97 6.24 1.24
CA ILE A 197 -10.23 7.66 1.04
C ILE A 197 -10.91 7.85 -0.31
N LEU A 198 -12.09 8.45 -0.29
CA LEU A 198 -12.85 8.84 -1.48
C LEU A 198 -12.84 10.35 -1.61
N ALA A 199 -12.64 10.86 -2.82
CA ALA A 199 -12.75 12.29 -3.09
C ALA A 199 -13.18 12.55 -4.52
N ARG A 200 -13.82 13.70 -4.77
CA ARG A 200 -14.37 14.08 -6.07
C ARG A 200 -13.64 15.28 -6.65
N LYS A 201 -13.32 15.24 -7.93
CA LYS A 201 -12.89 16.42 -8.67
C LYS A 201 -14.08 17.37 -8.86
N PRO A 202 -13.96 18.68 -8.55
CA PRO A 202 -15.05 19.64 -8.69
C PRO A 202 -15.79 19.56 -10.02
#